data_AF-A0A382KTV5-F1
#
_entry.id   AF-A0A382KTV5-F1
#
_cell.length_a   1.000
_cell.length_b   1.000
_cell.length_c   1.000
_cell.angle_alpha   90.00
_cell.angle_beta   90.00
_cell.angle_gamma   90.00
#
_symmetry.space_group_name_H-M   'P 1'
#
loop_
_entity.id
_entity.type
_entity.pdbx_description
1 polymer ?
#
loop_
_entity_poly.entity_id
_entity_poly.type
_entity_poly.pdbx_seq_one_letter_code
_entity_poly.pdbx_strand_id
1 'polypeptide(L)'
;VHARLRSGEIIEAFLPNPGRMDEMLFPDTELTVTRAVASATRRTEWTCVGLERDGEPILLDTHRTNDVARHLIEAGRVLRGWRIASAEITVGRSRFDFLLERGRQRLWLDVKSCTL
;
A
#
# COMPACT_ATOMS: atom_id res chain seq x y z
N VAL A 1 -14.07 -1.36 7.46
CA VAL A 1 -14.45 -2.78 7.47
C VAL A 1 -14.74 -3.22 8.90
N HIS A 2 -15.77 -4.02 9.12
CA HIS A 2 -16.02 -4.64 10.42
C HIS A 2 -15.36 -6.01 10.44
N ALA A 3 -14.69 -6.34 11.54
CA ALA A 3 -14.01 -7.61 11.71
C ALA A 3 -14.17 -8.12 13.15
N ARG A 4 -14.02 -9.43 13.33
CA ARG A 4 -13.96 -10.07 14.65
C ARG A 4 -12.52 -10.50 14.91
N LEU A 5 -11.91 -9.97 15.96
CA LEU A 5 -10.60 -10.42 16.41
C LEU A 5 -10.67 -11.86 16.94
N ARG A 6 -9.52 -12.55 16.98
CA ARG A 6 -9.42 -13.89 17.60
C ARG A 6 -9.83 -13.91 19.09
N SER A 7 -9.79 -12.75 19.76
CA SER A 7 -10.33 -12.56 21.12
C SER A 7 -11.85 -12.59 21.20
N GLY A 8 -12.56 -12.54 20.07
CA GLY A 8 -14.02 -12.42 19.98
C GLY A 8 -14.53 -10.98 19.89
N GLU A 9 -13.68 -9.98 20.10
CA GLU A 9 -14.01 -8.55 20.01
C GLU A 9 -14.37 -8.15 18.57
N ILE A 10 -15.44 -7.37 18.41
CA ILE A 10 -15.82 -6.78 17.12
C ILE A 10 -15.19 -5.40 17.02
N ILE A 11 -14.48 -5.17 15.92
CA ILE A 11 -13.75 -3.92 15.66
C ILE A 11 -14.20 -3.28 14.34
N GLU A 12 -14.04 -1.97 14.27
CA GLU A 12 -14.05 -1.23 13.01
C GLU A 12 -12.61 -0.89 12.61
N ALA A 13 -12.20 -1.31 11.42
CA ALA A 13 -10.88 -1.02 10.85
C ALA A 13 -11.00 -0.14 9.60
N PHE A 14 -10.10 0.83 9.50
CA PHE A 14 -9.93 1.61 8.26
C PHE A 14 -9.32 0.73 7.17
N LEU A 15 -9.85 0.82 5.95
CA LEU A 15 -9.30 0.14 4.78
C LEU A 15 -8.61 1.17 3.87
N PRO A 16 -7.26 1.27 3.89
CA PRO A 16 -6.46 2.17 3.06
C PRO A 16 -6.32 1.68 1.61
N ASN A 17 -7.43 1.20 1.02
CA ASN A 17 -7.50 0.79 -0.38
C ASN A 17 -8.84 1.26 -0.97
N PRO A 18 -8.85 2.22 -1.90
CA PRO A 18 -10.09 2.70 -2.52
C PRO A 18 -10.58 1.79 -3.65
N GLY A 19 -9.87 0.72 -3.98
CA GLY A 19 -10.31 -0.27 -4.97
C GLY A 19 -11.65 -0.88 -4.55
N ARG A 20 -12.34 -1.51 -5.52
CA ARG A 20 -13.68 -2.05 -5.30
C ARG A 20 -13.75 -3.08 -4.17
N MET A 21 -12.74 -3.96 -4.10
CA MET A 21 -12.67 -5.06 -3.12
C MET A 21 -13.84 -6.06 -3.17
N ASP A 22 -14.80 -5.87 -4.07
CA ASP A 22 -16.00 -6.71 -4.31
C ASP A 22 -15.66 -8.20 -4.51
N GLU A 23 -14.49 -8.49 -5.06
CA GLU A 23 -14.03 -9.85 -5.37
C GLU A 23 -13.14 -10.48 -4.29
N MET A 24 -12.89 -9.77 -3.17
CA MET A 24 -11.94 -10.18 -2.14
C MET A 24 -12.48 -10.12 -0.71
N LEU A 25 -13.37 -9.17 -0.39
CA LEU A 25 -13.91 -8.98 0.96
C LEU A 25 -15.27 -9.67 1.12
N PHE A 26 -15.24 -10.99 1.27
CA PHE A 26 -16.41 -11.79 1.61
C PHE A 26 -16.56 -11.93 3.13
N PRO A 27 -17.74 -12.33 3.63
CA PRO A 27 -17.88 -12.80 5.00
C PRO A 27 -16.84 -13.88 5.30
N ASP A 28 -16.31 -13.84 6.52
CA ASP A 28 -15.32 -14.80 7.03
C ASP A 28 -13.95 -14.82 6.32
N THR A 29 -13.67 -13.88 5.40
CA THR A 29 -12.31 -13.63 4.91
C THR A 29 -11.37 -13.31 6.08
N GLU A 30 -10.25 -14.03 6.18
CA GLU A 30 -9.23 -13.74 7.20
C GLU A 30 -8.51 -12.43 6.84
N LEU A 31 -8.51 -11.49 7.79
CA LEU A 31 -7.92 -10.17 7.64
C LEU A 31 -6.72 -10.01 8.55
N THR A 32 -5.67 -9.38 8.03
CA THR A 32 -4.57 -8.88 8.85
C THR A 32 -4.84 -7.42 9.20
N VAL A 33 -4.89 -7.13 10.50
CA VAL A 33 -5.09 -5.79 11.04
C VAL A 33 -3.90 -5.35 11.91
N THR A 34 -3.65 -4.05 11.94
CA THR A 34 -2.68 -3.44 12.86
C THR A 34 -3.31 -2.30 13.65
N ARG A 35 -2.82 -2.08 14.87
CA ARG A 35 -3.21 -0.90 15.65
C ARG A 35 -2.66 0.35 14.97
N ALA A 36 -3.53 1.33 14.79
CA ALA A 36 -3.13 2.61 14.27
C ALA A 36 -2.47 3.47 15.34
N VAL A 37 -1.58 4.36 14.91
CA VAL A 37 -1.10 5.44 15.77
C VAL A 37 -2.28 6.39 16.04
N ALA A 38 -2.54 6.67 17.32
CA ALA A 38 -3.62 7.57 17.72
C ALA A 38 -3.38 8.98 17.16
N SER A 39 -4.44 9.60 16.62
CA SER A 39 -4.43 11.01 16.24
C SER A 39 -5.80 11.63 16.47
N ALA A 40 -5.83 12.96 16.69
CA ALA A 40 -7.08 13.68 16.97
C ALA A 40 -8.13 13.59 15.84
N THR A 41 -7.69 13.28 14.62
CA THR A 41 -8.57 13.21 13.43
C THR A 41 -8.98 11.80 13.06
N ARG A 42 -8.38 10.77 13.69
CA ARG A 42 -8.61 9.38 13.31
C ARG A 42 -9.82 8.81 14.05
N ARG A 43 -10.72 8.19 13.28
CA ARG A 43 -11.97 7.59 13.81
C ARG A 43 -11.86 6.13 14.23
N THR A 44 -10.92 5.38 13.65
CA THR A 44 -10.77 3.94 13.90
C THR A 44 -9.42 3.62 14.53
N GLU A 45 -9.42 2.76 15.55
CA GLU A 45 -8.19 2.29 16.20
C GLU A 45 -7.39 1.30 15.35
N TRP A 46 -8.04 0.68 14.37
CA TRP A 46 -7.46 -0.38 13.56
C TRP A 46 -7.31 0.02 12.09
N THR A 47 -6.29 -0.54 11.43
CA THR A 47 -6.13 -0.51 9.97
C THR A 47 -6.14 -1.94 9.45
N CYS A 48 -6.97 -2.23 8.46
CA CYS A 48 -6.87 -3.46 7.67
C CYS A 48 -5.72 -3.31 6.68
N VAL A 49 -4.65 -4.07 6.87
CA VAL A 49 -3.43 -3.96 6.06
C VAL A 49 -3.32 -5.08 5.03
N GLY A 50 -4.05 -6.17 5.21
CA GLY A 50 -4.04 -7.29 4.29
C GLY A 50 -5.19 -8.25 4.50
N LEU A 51 -5.31 -9.20 3.59
CA LEU A 51 -6.20 -10.36 3.70
C LEU A 51 -5.47 -11.62 3.24
N GLU A 52 -5.98 -12.78 3.63
CA GLU A 52 -5.52 -14.08 3.11
C GLU A 52 -6.38 -14.49 1.91
N ARG A 53 -5.72 -14.95 0.84
CA ARG A 53 -6.37 -15.52 -0.33
C ARG A 53 -5.56 -16.69 -0.86
N ASP A 54 -6.21 -17.85 -1.00
CA ASP A 54 -5.57 -19.08 -1.51
C ASP A 54 -4.30 -19.48 -0.73
N GLY A 55 -4.24 -19.13 0.56
CA GLY A 55 -3.09 -19.38 1.44
C GLY A 55 -1.94 -18.38 1.29
N GLU A 56 -2.14 -17.31 0.52
CA GLU A 56 -1.17 -16.23 0.35
C GLU A 56 -1.70 -14.89 0.90
N PRO A 57 -0.84 -14.10 1.56
CA PRO A 57 -1.20 -12.78 2.04
C PRO A 57 -1.24 -11.77 0.89
N ILE A 58 -2.35 -11.06 0.75
CA ILE A 58 -2.52 -9.92 -0.15
C ILE A 58 -2.42 -8.63 0.66
N LEU A 59 -1.45 -7.78 0.33
CA LEU A 59 -1.30 -6.46 0.92
C LEU A 59 -2.39 -5.51 0.38
N LEU A 60 -3.14 -4.89 1.30
CA LEU A 60 -4.18 -3.91 0.97
C LEU A 60 -3.76 -2.47 1.30
N ASP A 61 -2.68 -2.25 2.06
CA ASP A 61 -2.24 -0.90 2.40
C ASP A 61 -1.56 -0.18 1.23
N THR A 62 -2.39 0.45 0.39
CA THR A 62 -1.90 1.16 -0.80
C THR A 62 -1.05 2.37 -0.47
N HIS A 63 -1.13 2.92 0.74
CA HIS A 63 -0.25 4.01 1.19
C HIS A 63 1.20 3.57 1.32
N ARG A 64 1.46 2.26 1.42
CA ARG A 64 2.81 1.68 1.52
C ARG A 64 3.39 1.27 0.17
N THR A 65 2.63 1.31 -0.91
CA THR A 65 3.09 0.85 -2.24
C THR A 65 4.36 1.58 -2.67
N ASN A 66 4.39 2.91 -2.53
CA ASN A 66 5.55 3.73 -2.89
C ASN A 66 6.76 3.44 -1.98
N ASP A 67 6.54 3.21 -0.68
CA ASP A 67 7.61 2.84 0.25
C ASP A 67 8.25 1.50 -0.12
N VAL A 68 7.44 0.50 -0.47
CA VAL A 68 7.92 -0.82 -0.93
C VAL A 68 8.70 -0.69 -2.23
N ALA A 69 8.17 0.05 -3.21
CA ALA A 69 8.85 0.30 -4.48
C ALA A 69 10.20 1.01 -4.27
N ARG A 70 10.24 2.05 -3.42
CA ARG A 70 11.46 2.74 -3.03
C ARG A 70 12.48 1.75 -2.46
N HIS A 71 12.08 0.95 -1.47
CA HIS A 71 12.96 -0.02 -0.84
C HIS A 71 13.56 -1.00 -1.86
N LEU A 72 12.74 -1.54 -2.77
CA LEU A 72 13.20 -2.48 -3.79
C LEU A 72 14.15 -1.85 -4.81
N ILE A 73 13.92 -0.59 -5.19
CA ILE A 73 14.80 0.18 -6.09
C ILE A 73 16.14 0.44 -5.39
N GLU A 74 16.12 0.98 -4.17
CA GLU A 74 17.32 1.31 -3.40
C GLU A 74 18.14 0.06 -3.03
N ALA A 75 17.49 -1.06 -2.75
CA ALA A 75 18.13 -2.35 -2.52
C ALA A 75 18.63 -3.03 -3.81
N GLY A 76 18.45 -2.40 -4.98
CA GLY A 76 18.83 -2.93 -6.28
C GLY A 76 18.15 -4.26 -6.63
N ARG A 77 16.95 -4.49 -6.10
CA ARG A 77 16.14 -5.69 -6.38
C ARG A 77 15.34 -5.53 -7.67
N VAL A 78 14.91 -4.30 -7.98
CA VAL A 78 14.29 -3.91 -9.25
C VAL A 78 15.02 -2.68 -9.83
N LEU A 79 14.84 -2.42 -11.13
CA LEU A 79 15.39 -1.24 -11.82
C LEU A 79 16.90 -1.01 -11.55
N ARG A 80 17.70 -2.09 -11.58
CA ARG A 80 19.13 -2.04 -11.26
C ARG A 80 19.87 -0.96 -12.07
N GLY A 81 20.72 -0.20 -11.37
CA GLY A 81 21.48 0.90 -11.93
C GLY A 81 20.72 2.23 -12.03
N TRP A 82 19.44 2.26 -11.70
CA TRP A 82 18.69 3.50 -11.51
C TRP A 82 18.68 3.90 -10.03
N ARG A 83 18.70 5.21 -9.78
CA ARG A 83 18.58 5.80 -8.45
C ARG A 83 17.38 6.74 -8.40
N ILE A 84 16.67 6.78 -7.29
CA ILE A 84 15.62 7.78 -7.05
C ILE A 84 16.28 9.16 -6.90
N ALA A 85 15.97 10.05 -7.83
CA ALA A 85 16.42 11.44 -7.82
C ALA A 85 15.46 12.34 -7.02
N SER A 86 14.16 12.09 -7.16
CA SER A 86 13.11 12.80 -6.43
C SER A 86 11.85 11.92 -6.37
N ALA A 87 10.94 12.24 -5.44
CA ALA A 87 9.66 11.57 -5.26
C ALA A 87 8.51 12.59 -5.29
N GLU A 88 7.30 12.14 -5.61
CA GLU A 88 6.07 12.92 -5.58
C GLU A 88 6.11 14.20 -6.45
N ILE A 89 6.49 14.03 -7.73
CA ILE A 89 6.87 15.14 -8.61
C ILE A 89 5.70 15.53 -9.50
N THR A 90 5.34 16.81 -9.47
CA THR A 90 4.32 17.38 -10.36
C THR A 90 4.93 17.80 -11.69
N VAL A 91 4.40 17.27 -12.80
CA VAL A 91 4.76 17.66 -14.17
C VAL A 91 3.47 18.07 -14.89
N GLY A 92 3.32 19.36 -15.15
CA GLY A 92 2.09 19.93 -15.69
C GLY A 92 0.91 19.65 -14.76
N ARG A 93 -0.04 18.81 -15.22
CA ARG A 93 -1.24 18.41 -14.46
C ARG A 93 -1.15 17.03 -13.82
N SER A 94 -0.04 16.33 -14.01
CA SER A 94 0.16 14.96 -13.49
C SER A 94 1.15 14.97 -12.32
N ARG A 95 1.01 13.99 -11.43
CA ARG A 95 1.96 13.72 -10.34
C ARG A 95 2.51 12.32 -10.54
N PHE A 96 3.84 12.21 -10.59
CA PHE A 96 4.57 10.94 -10.69
C PHE A 96 5.15 10.57 -9.32
N ASP A 97 5.18 9.29 -8.99
CA ASP A 97 5.70 8.82 -7.71
C ASP A 97 7.21 9.03 -7.59
N PHE A 98 7.95 8.78 -8.67
CA PHE A 98 9.41 8.94 -8.68
C PHE A 98 9.95 9.51 -9.99
N LEU A 99 11.03 10.29 -9.89
CA LEU A 99 11.97 10.52 -10.98
C LEU A 99 13.22 9.70 -10.69
N LEU A 100 13.57 8.83 -11.62
CA LEU A 100 14.79 8.05 -11.56
C LEU A 100 15.86 8.65 -12.44
N GLU A 101 17.12 8.42 -12.06
CA GLU A 101 18.28 8.80 -12.85
C GLU A 101 19.30 7.67 -13.00
N ARG A 102 19.97 7.67 -14.15
CA ARG A 102 21.14 6.84 -14.45
C ARG A 102 22.07 7.60 -15.39
N GLY A 103 23.11 8.20 -14.82
CA GLY A 103 23.95 9.15 -15.54
C GLY A 103 23.12 10.33 -16.08
N ARG A 104 23.16 10.54 -17.40
CA ARG A 104 22.38 11.59 -18.09
C ARG A 104 20.92 11.20 -18.37
N GLN A 105 20.54 9.94 -18.15
CA GLN A 105 19.18 9.47 -18.38
C GLN A 105 18.25 9.87 -17.22
N ARG A 106 16.98 10.13 -17.56
CA ARG A 106 15.89 10.43 -16.63
C ARG A 106 14.67 9.60 -16.99
N LEU A 107 13.97 9.09 -15.98
CA LEU A 107 12.79 8.24 -16.15
C LEU A 107 11.73 8.63 -15.12
N TRP A 108 10.53 8.95 -15.57
CA TRP A 108 9.36 9.12 -14.71
C TRP A 108 8.76 7.75 -14.41
N LEU A 109 8.49 7.48 -13.13
CA LEU A 109 7.94 6.22 -12.65
C LEU A 109 6.64 6.48 -11.88
N ASP A 110 5.63 5.71 -12.22
CA ASP A 110 4.33 5.63 -11.55
C ASP A 110 4.18 4.18 -11.04
N VAL A 111 3.81 4.03 -9.78
CA VAL A 111 3.74 2.78 -9.04
C VAL A 111 2.26 2.49 -8.76
N LYS A 112 1.85 1.26 -9.06
CA LYS A 112 0.48 0.81 -8.84
C LYS A 112 0.46 -0.44 -7.98
N SER A 113 -0.52 -0.50 -7.09
CA SER A 113 -0.86 -1.73 -6.38
C SER A 113 -1.78 -2.55 -7.29
N CYS A 114 -1.36 -3.78 -7.62
CA CYS A 114 -2.15 -4.73 -8.39
C CYS A 114 -2.38 -5.97 -7.52
N THR A 115 -3.64 -6.20 -7.12
CA THR A 115 -4.04 -7.31 -6.25
C THR A 115 -5.01 -8.28 -6.96
N LEU A 116 -5.33 -8.02 -8.23
CA LEU A 116 -6.18 -8.81 -9.12
C LEU A 116 -5.47 -8.99 -10.46
#